data_AF-A0A2N2WHM2-F1
#
_entry.id   AF-A0A2N2WHM2-F1
#
_cell.length_a   1.000
_cell.length_b   1.000
_cell.length_c   1.000
_cell.angle_alpha   90.00
_cell.angle_beta   90.00
_cell.angle_gamma   90.00
#
_symmetry.space_group_name_H-M   'P 1'
#
loop_
_entity.id
_entity.type
_entity.pdbx_description
1 polymer ?
#
loop_
_entity_poly.entity_id
_entity_poly.type
_entity_poly.pdbx_seq_one_letter_code
_entity_poly.pdbx_strand_id
1 'polypeptide(L)'
;MKTKFYAVLAALALLLMQSCSNDKNAVLEISRPLPNIDLGKNTFLIDTSKDTLLEIASGSTILVPANSLVTADNKEFTGKAELTYEEFSNQASIILSGIPMKYDSAGEEGHLQSAGMFQINATSTSGEQLAIAQGKNVTVSMASSIEDGEKPYNFYQFDTISGEWKYIVTKSAEPAAPKPADTVAIDGDAKVIKYKTVKTVSDFVFDINVNYQVFPELAGLGDVMWKFSGNKKYADPEKEQWIFDKSWPVTKIDKDKSNPGQYIIVLRSASDTFTTSVVPVSNEIVSGNEVIAQVSKSVENIKVIETEIGRQLAENTLRRTMELSSFGFYNWDFIHRLINRKIKKIRLMADGSELPSQYRVYQVFVDENAVLEFYRNRKEPTIPVSSEQDFVMIAIGENGEAMIARDGIALYDNGNNGVSDVVMINTGTTIASEDDLMSVIYGF
;
A
#
# COMPACT_ATOMS: atom_id res chain seq x y z
N MET A 1 -65.18 2.13 -27.20
CA MET A 1 -63.78 1.97 -27.69
C MET A 1 -62.82 2.95 -27.01
N LYS A 2 -63.18 4.25 -26.89
CA LYS A 2 -62.34 5.27 -26.25
C LYS A 2 -62.00 5.01 -24.76
N THR A 3 -62.95 4.53 -23.95
CA THR A 3 -62.74 4.27 -22.51
C THR A 3 -61.77 3.12 -22.22
N LYS A 4 -61.73 2.10 -23.08
CA LYS A 4 -60.77 0.99 -22.97
C LYS A 4 -59.36 1.42 -23.39
N PHE A 5 -59.24 2.40 -24.29
CA PHE A 5 -57.95 2.94 -24.73
C PHE A 5 -57.28 3.78 -23.63
N TYR A 6 -58.05 4.61 -22.92
CA TYR A 6 -57.53 5.37 -21.77
C TYR A 6 -57.16 4.49 -20.58
N ALA A 7 -57.89 3.39 -20.35
CA ALA A 7 -57.52 2.41 -19.31
C ALA A 7 -56.20 1.69 -19.62
N VAL A 8 -55.95 1.37 -20.90
CA VAL A 8 -54.67 0.77 -21.33
C VAL A 8 -53.53 1.78 -21.26
N LEU A 9 -53.75 3.05 -21.63
CA LEU A 9 -52.72 4.09 -21.49
C LEU A 9 -52.39 4.41 -20.02
N ALA A 10 -53.38 4.41 -19.13
CA ALA A 10 -53.17 4.60 -17.70
C ALA A 10 -52.43 3.41 -17.07
N ALA A 11 -52.72 2.18 -17.50
CA ALA A 11 -51.99 0.99 -17.07
C ALA A 11 -50.54 0.99 -17.59
N LEU A 12 -50.30 1.45 -18.83
CA LEU A 12 -48.95 1.59 -19.39
C LEU A 12 -48.14 2.68 -18.66
N ALA A 13 -48.78 3.79 -18.29
CA ALA A 13 -48.14 4.86 -17.52
C ALA A 13 -47.84 4.43 -16.07
N LEU A 14 -48.70 3.61 -15.44
CA LEU A 14 -48.40 3.01 -14.13
C LEU A 14 -47.26 1.96 -14.21
N LEU A 15 -47.18 1.19 -15.30
CA LEU A 15 -46.08 0.25 -15.55
C LEU A 15 -44.75 0.97 -15.82
N LEU A 16 -44.76 2.12 -16.49
CA LEU A 16 -43.57 2.95 -16.70
C LEU A 16 -43.12 3.71 -15.44
N MET A 17 -44.03 4.02 -14.51
CA MET A 17 -43.68 4.62 -13.22
C MET A 17 -43.20 3.60 -12.16
N GLN A 18 -43.32 2.29 -12.42
CA GLN A 18 -42.72 1.24 -11.59
C GLN A 18 -41.32 0.81 -12.08
N SER A 19 -40.81 1.41 -13.17
CA SER A 19 -39.47 1.13 -13.70
C SER A 19 -38.39 2.12 -13.23
N CYS A 20 -38.70 3.02 -12.31
CA CYS A 20 -37.67 3.70 -11.54
C CYS A 20 -37.38 2.86 -10.30
N SER A 21 -36.73 1.70 -10.47
CA SER A 21 -35.89 1.21 -9.38
C SER A 21 -34.85 2.29 -9.15
N ASN A 22 -34.86 2.85 -7.94
CA ASN A 22 -33.70 3.53 -7.41
C ASN A 22 -32.64 2.44 -7.18
N ASP A 23 -32.07 1.90 -8.26
CA ASP A 23 -30.76 1.26 -8.18
C ASP A 23 -29.77 2.40 -7.96
N LYS A 24 -29.68 2.84 -6.70
CA LYS A 24 -28.46 3.45 -6.21
C LYS A 24 -27.42 2.36 -6.39
N ASN A 25 -26.65 2.42 -7.48
CA ASN A 25 -25.54 1.51 -7.71
C ASN A 25 -24.70 1.49 -6.44
N ALA A 26 -24.80 0.41 -5.66
CA ALA A 26 -24.13 0.31 -4.39
C ALA A 26 -22.64 0.14 -4.69
N VAL A 27 -21.83 1.08 -4.22
CA VAL A 27 -20.37 0.97 -4.32
C VAL A 27 -19.96 -0.24 -3.48
N LEU A 28 -19.25 -1.19 -4.09
CA LEU A 28 -18.60 -2.28 -3.41
C LEU A 28 -17.58 -1.71 -2.42
N GLU A 29 -17.82 -1.97 -1.14
CA GLU A 29 -16.92 -1.60 -0.07
C GLU A 29 -15.79 -2.63 0.01
N ILE A 30 -14.56 -2.20 -0.26
CA ILE A 30 -13.36 -3.03 -0.08
C ILE A 30 -13.01 -3.02 1.41
N SER A 31 -13.13 -4.17 2.06
CA SER A 31 -12.78 -4.34 3.47
C SER A 31 -11.53 -5.20 3.63
N ARG A 32 -10.57 -4.73 4.43
CA ARG A 32 -9.39 -5.51 4.80
C ARG A 32 -9.80 -6.63 5.76
N PRO A 33 -9.24 -7.85 5.64
CA PRO A 33 -9.48 -8.91 6.63
C PRO A 33 -8.95 -8.51 8.01
N LEU A 34 -7.85 -7.77 8.05
CA LEU A 34 -7.19 -7.27 9.27
C LEU A 34 -6.88 -5.78 9.10
N PRO A 35 -7.80 -4.87 9.47
CA PRO A 35 -7.72 -3.45 9.13
C PRO A 35 -6.59 -2.67 9.82
N ASN A 36 -6.01 -3.23 10.90
CA ASN A 36 -4.97 -2.58 11.68
C ASN A 36 -3.54 -2.91 11.22
N ILE A 37 -3.39 -3.77 10.20
CA ILE A 37 -2.07 -4.09 9.64
C ILE A 37 -1.67 -2.98 8.67
N ASP A 38 -0.50 -2.39 8.93
CA ASP A 38 0.14 -1.45 8.02
C ASP A 38 0.79 -2.22 6.86
N LEU A 39 0.43 -1.86 5.63
CA LEU A 39 0.99 -2.42 4.40
C LEU A 39 1.89 -1.41 3.68
N GLY A 40 2.45 -0.44 4.43
CA GLY A 40 3.42 0.52 3.90
C GLY A 40 2.77 1.67 3.13
N LYS A 41 1.64 2.19 3.62
CA LYS A 41 0.96 3.33 2.99
C LYS A 41 1.81 4.60 3.09
N ASN A 42 2.20 5.13 1.94
CA ASN A 42 2.91 6.40 1.83
C ASN A 42 1.92 7.56 1.84
N THR A 43 2.24 8.63 2.55
CA THR A 43 1.45 9.87 2.58
C THR A 43 2.34 11.06 2.29
N PHE A 44 1.97 11.87 1.30
CA PHE A 44 2.73 13.03 0.83
C PHE A 44 1.87 14.28 0.89
N LEU A 45 2.43 15.36 1.42
CA LEU A 45 1.81 16.69 1.36
C LEU A 45 2.35 17.43 0.14
N ILE A 46 1.50 17.64 -0.87
CA ILE A 46 1.88 18.28 -2.14
C ILE A 46 1.26 19.67 -2.29
N ASP A 47 1.96 20.58 -2.96
CA ASP A 47 1.43 21.87 -3.40
C ASP A 47 0.88 21.71 -4.82
N THR A 48 -0.45 21.78 -4.95
CA THR A 48 -1.13 21.54 -6.23
C THR A 48 -0.84 22.59 -7.30
N SER A 49 -0.20 23.73 -6.95
CA SER A 49 0.20 24.75 -7.92
C SER A 49 1.53 24.44 -8.62
N LYS A 50 2.26 23.40 -8.20
CA LYS A 50 3.58 23.03 -8.73
C LYS A 50 3.60 21.59 -9.23
N ASP A 51 4.38 21.34 -10.26
CA ASP A 51 4.73 19.98 -10.65
C ASP A 51 5.48 19.32 -9.49
N THR A 52 5.03 18.14 -9.09
CA THR A 52 5.60 17.42 -7.95
C THR A 52 5.99 16.01 -8.37
N LEU A 53 7.28 15.69 -8.25
CA LEU A 53 7.80 14.32 -8.38
C LEU A 53 7.98 13.73 -6.97
N LEU A 54 7.30 12.63 -6.71
CA LEU A 54 7.38 11.88 -5.46
C LEU A 54 8.21 10.62 -5.68
N GLU A 55 9.08 10.32 -4.73
CA GLU A 55 9.89 9.10 -4.71
C GLU A 55 9.44 8.22 -3.54
N ILE A 56 9.30 6.92 -3.82
CA ILE A 56 8.89 5.91 -2.85
C ILE A 56 10.10 5.01 -2.54
N ALA A 57 10.15 4.45 -1.33
CA ALA A 57 11.26 3.63 -0.88
C ALA A 57 11.51 2.39 -1.76
N SER A 58 10.46 1.80 -2.35
CA SER A 58 10.54 0.72 -3.34
C SER A 58 11.27 1.11 -4.63
N GLY A 59 11.51 2.41 -4.81
CA GLY A 59 12.09 3.02 -6.00
C GLY A 59 11.03 3.58 -6.93
N SER A 60 9.74 3.28 -6.75
CA SER A 60 8.62 3.83 -7.55
C SER A 60 8.59 5.36 -7.50
N THR A 61 8.04 5.97 -8.56
CA THR A 61 7.86 7.43 -8.62
C THR A 61 6.46 7.82 -9.07
N ILE A 62 6.00 9.00 -8.61
CA ILE A 62 4.71 9.58 -8.99
C ILE A 62 4.94 11.02 -9.41
N LEU A 63 4.59 11.38 -10.64
CA LEU A 63 4.57 12.75 -11.12
C LEU A 63 3.14 13.28 -11.11
N VAL A 64 2.90 14.28 -10.27
CA VAL A 64 1.65 15.04 -10.20
C VAL A 64 1.87 16.40 -10.85
N PRO A 65 1.32 16.67 -12.04
CA PRO A 65 1.45 17.98 -12.67
C PRO A 65 0.71 19.07 -11.88
N ALA A 66 1.18 20.31 -12.01
CA ALA A 66 0.51 21.49 -11.47
C ALA A 66 -0.92 21.60 -12.00
N ASN A 67 -1.83 22.01 -11.12
CA ASN A 67 -3.25 22.25 -11.41
C ASN A 67 -3.93 21.04 -12.07
N SER A 68 -3.54 19.83 -11.65
CA SER A 68 -4.10 18.57 -12.14
C SER A 68 -5.22 18.03 -11.25
N LEU A 69 -5.46 18.62 -10.09
CA LEU A 69 -6.46 18.16 -9.12
C LEU A 69 -7.68 19.08 -9.07
N VAL A 70 -8.84 18.45 -8.93
CA VAL A 70 -10.14 19.11 -8.77
C VAL A 70 -10.88 18.53 -7.57
N THR A 71 -11.83 19.30 -7.04
CA THR A 71 -12.81 18.84 -6.04
C THR A 71 -13.85 17.89 -6.66
N ALA A 72 -14.66 17.24 -5.84
CA ALA A 72 -15.71 16.33 -6.30
C ALA A 72 -16.77 17.00 -7.22
N ASP A 73 -16.92 18.32 -7.16
CA ASP A 73 -17.78 19.12 -8.05
C ASP A 73 -17.05 19.65 -9.30
N ASN A 74 -15.89 19.09 -9.64
CA ASN A 74 -15.03 19.45 -10.78
C ASN A 74 -14.54 20.90 -10.78
N LYS A 75 -14.41 21.53 -9.62
CA LYS A 75 -13.76 22.85 -9.52
C LYS A 75 -12.26 22.68 -9.32
N GLU A 76 -11.49 23.60 -9.89
CA GLU A 76 -10.05 23.67 -9.67
C GLU A 76 -9.73 23.72 -8.18
N PHE A 77 -8.87 22.81 -7.73
CA PHE A 77 -8.38 22.82 -6.37
C PHE A 77 -7.00 23.47 -6.34
N THR A 78 -6.86 24.53 -5.54
CA THR A 78 -5.59 25.24 -5.33
C THR A 78 -5.23 25.20 -3.86
N GLY A 79 -4.03 24.71 -3.55
CA GLY A 79 -3.52 24.64 -2.18
C GLY A 79 -2.80 23.31 -1.91
N LYS A 80 -2.73 22.95 -0.63
CA LYS A 80 -2.08 21.70 -0.21
C LYS A 80 -3.05 20.53 -0.29
N ALA A 81 -2.57 19.41 -0.83
CA ALA A 81 -3.28 18.14 -0.87
C ALA A 81 -2.44 17.04 -0.21
N GLU A 82 -3.11 16.10 0.44
CA GLU A 82 -2.52 14.86 0.94
C GLU A 82 -2.73 13.76 -0.11
N LEU A 83 -1.65 13.29 -0.72
CA LEU A 83 -1.65 12.17 -1.65
C LEU A 83 -1.25 10.91 -0.88
N THR A 84 -2.05 9.86 -1.01
CA THR A 84 -1.77 8.54 -0.42
C THR A 84 -1.47 7.54 -1.52
N TYR A 85 -0.46 6.69 -1.28
CA TYR A 85 -0.03 5.66 -2.22
C TYR A 85 0.42 4.39 -1.49
N GLU A 86 -0.11 3.24 -1.88
CA GLU A 86 0.12 1.95 -1.23
C GLU A 86 0.32 0.87 -2.30
N GLU A 87 1.39 0.07 -2.20
CA GLU A 87 1.74 -0.99 -3.15
C GLU A 87 1.44 -2.36 -2.54
N PHE A 88 0.94 -3.28 -3.36
CA PHE A 88 0.65 -4.66 -2.98
C PHE A 88 1.39 -5.58 -3.95
N SER A 89 2.58 -6.03 -3.54
CA SER A 89 3.56 -6.66 -4.41
C SER A 89 3.57 -8.18 -4.32
N ASN A 90 2.91 -8.77 -3.34
CA ASN A 90 2.86 -10.22 -3.13
C ASN A 90 1.47 -10.69 -2.66
N GLN A 91 1.31 -12.01 -2.55
CA GLN A 91 0.03 -12.63 -2.18
C GLN A 91 -0.46 -12.19 -0.79
N ALA A 92 0.45 -11.98 0.17
CA ALA A 92 0.08 -11.56 1.52
C ALA A 92 -0.47 -10.13 1.52
N SER A 93 0.22 -9.16 0.91
CA SER A 93 -0.28 -7.79 0.77
C SER A 93 -1.57 -7.73 -0.06
N ILE A 94 -1.71 -8.55 -1.10
CA ILE A 94 -2.96 -8.71 -1.86
C ILE A 94 -4.11 -9.18 -0.96
N ILE A 95 -3.92 -10.25 -0.18
CA ILE A 95 -4.93 -10.77 0.77
C ILE A 95 -5.33 -9.69 1.79
N LEU A 96 -4.33 -9.06 2.41
CA LEU A 96 -4.52 -8.08 3.47
C LEU A 96 -5.12 -6.75 2.97
N SER A 97 -4.97 -6.44 1.68
CA SER A 97 -5.63 -5.29 1.06
C SER A 97 -7.15 -5.45 0.98
N GLY A 98 -7.62 -6.71 0.90
CA GLY A 98 -9.02 -7.04 0.63
C GLY A 98 -9.48 -6.75 -0.80
N ILE A 99 -8.59 -6.30 -1.70
CA ILE A 99 -8.92 -5.96 -3.08
C ILE A 99 -9.23 -7.26 -3.85
N PRO A 100 -10.40 -7.39 -4.50
CA PRO A 100 -10.74 -8.60 -5.24
C PRO A 100 -9.81 -8.82 -6.43
N MET A 101 -9.31 -10.04 -6.62
CA MET A 101 -8.45 -10.42 -7.75
C MET A 101 -9.16 -11.31 -8.79
N LYS A 102 -10.48 -11.47 -8.66
CA LYS A 102 -11.29 -12.21 -9.63
C LYS A 102 -11.45 -11.37 -10.90
N TYR A 103 -11.15 -11.97 -12.05
CA TYR A 103 -11.51 -11.41 -13.35
C TYR A 103 -12.69 -12.19 -13.93
N ASP A 104 -13.76 -11.46 -14.25
CA ASP A 104 -14.96 -12.01 -14.88
C ASP A 104 -15.45 -11.01 -15.92
N SER A 105 -14.78 -10.95 -17.06
CA SER A 105 -15.22 -10.12 -18.19
C SER A 105 -15.37 -10.97 -19.44
N ALA A 106 -16.51 -10.81 -20.12
CA ALA A 106 -16.84 -11.44 -21.39
C ALA A 106 -16.86 -13.00 -21.39
N GLY A 107 -17.12 -13.64 -20.24
CA GLY A 107 -17.29 -15.10 -20.14
C GLY A 107 -15.99 -15.90 -20.04
N GLU A 108 -14.85 -15.22 -19.88
CA GLU A 108 -13.55 -15.82 -19.60
C GLU A 108 -13.31 -15.77 -18.08
N GLU A 109 -13.66 -16.86 -17.38
CA GLU A 109 -13.36 -17.00 -15.95
C GLU A 109 -11.87 -17.35 -15.77
N GLY A 110 -11.12 -16.44 -15.14
CA GLY A 110 -9.70 -16.62 -14.78
C GLY A 110 -9.33 -15.83 -13.53
N HIS A 111 -8.08 -15.93 -13.11
CA HIS A 111 -7.53 -15.12 -12.01
C HIS A 111 -6.44 -14.20 -12.52
N LEU A 112 -6.28 -13.07 -11.85
CA LEU A 112 -5.23 -12.10 -12.16
C LEU A 112 -3.94 -12.51 -11.45
N GLN A 113 -2.86 -12.59 -12.21
CA GLN A 113 -1.50 -12.72 -11.68
C GLN A 113 -0.84 -11.35 -11.73
N SER A 114 -0.56 -10.78 -10.55
CA SER A 114 -0.11 -9.40 -10.42
C SER A 114 1.40 -9.25 -10.58
N ALA A 115 1.80 -8.32 -11.45
CA ALA A 115 3.13 -7.72 -11.54
C ALA A 115 3.21 -6.33 -10.89
N GLY A 116 2.14 -5.92 -10.23
CA GLY A 116 2.14 -4.86 -9.23
C GLY A 116 0.79 -4.14 -9.19
N MET A 117 0.14 -4.31 -8.05
CA MET A 117 -1.10 -3.69 -7.69
C MET A 117 -0.81 -2.51 -6.78
N PHE A 118 -1.56 -1.42 -6.94
CA PHE A 118 -1.43 -0.27 -6.06
C PHE A 118 -2.76 0.47 -5.89
N GLN A 119 -2.83 1.22 -4.79
CA GLN A 119 -3.88 2.20 -4.56
C GLN A 119 -3.27 3.60 -4.52
N ILE A 120 -3.94 4.56 -5.16
CA ILE A 120 -3.58 5.97 -5.11
C ILE A 120 -4.82 6.82 -4.89
N ASN A 121 -4.79 7.75 -3.92
CA ASN A 121 -5.86 8.71 -3.68
C ASN A 121 -5.28 10.08 -3.32
N ALA A 122 -6.11 11.12 -3.38
CA ALA A 122 -5.77 12.44 -2.86
C ALA A 122 -6.94 13.07 -2.11
N THR A 123 -6.63 13.76 -1.02
CA THR A 123 -7.58 14.58 -0.26
C THR A 123 -7.03 15.97 -0.04
N SER A 124 -7.90 16.96 0.19
CA SER A 124 -7.47 18.22 0.76
C SER A 124 -7.00 18.02 2.21
N THR A 125 -6.27 19.00 2.77
CA THR A 125 -5.89 18.96 4.20
C THR A 125 -7.08 19.05 5.16
N SER A 126 -8.29 19.33 4.66
CA SER A 126 -9.53 19.28 5.44
C SER A 126 -10.31 17.96 5.25
N GLY A 127 -9.75 17.00 4.51
CA GLY A 127 -10.34 15.68 4.27
C GLY A 127 -11.33 15.59 3.10
N GLU A 128 -11.43 16.63 2.25
CA GLU A 128 -12.27 16.56 1.04
C GLU A 128 -11.59 15.68 -0.02
N GLN A 129 -12.33 14.75 -0.63
CA GLN A 129 -11.81 13.92 -1.72
C GLN A 129 -11.52 14.77 -2.96
N LEU A 130 -10.33 14.57 -3.53
CA LEU A 130 -9.91 15.20 -4.77
C LEU A 130 -9.92 14.17 -5.90
N ALA A 131 -10.05 14.66 -7.13
CA ALA A 131 -9.99 13.87 -8.35
C ALA A 131 -8.96 14.46 -9.31
N ILE A 132 -8.56 13.68 -10.30
CA ILE A 132 -7.74 14.16 -11.40
C ILE A 132 -8.66 14.92 -12.38
N ALA A 133 -8.25 16.13 -12.76
CA ALA A 133 -9.01 16.99 -13.65
C ALA A 133 -9.18 16.35 -15.03
N GLN A 134 -10.31 16.60 -15.69
CA GLN A 134 -10.56 16.07 -17.03
C GLN A 134 -9.46 16.48 -18.02
N GLY A 135 -8.86 15.50 -18.70
CA GLY A 135 -7.78 15.71 -19.66
C GLY A 135 -6.40 15.99 -19.03
N LYS A 136 -6.28 15.87 -17.71
CA LYS A 136 -5.01 15.84 -16.98
C LYS A 136 -4.74 14.42 -16.51
N ASN A 137 -3.47 14.11 -16.31
CA ASN A 137 -3.02 12.80 -15.86
C ASN A 137 -2.02 12.92 -14.70
N VAL A 138 -2.02 11.94 -13.80
CA VAL A 138 -0.93 11.69 -12.84
C VAL A 138 -0.12 10.52 -13.36
N THR A 139 1.20 10.65 -13.46
CA THR A 139 2.05 9.55 -13.96
C THR A 139 2.57 8.73 -12.78
N VAL A 140 2.33 7.43 -12.80
CA VAL A 140 2.92 6.49 -11.84
C VAL A 140 3.93 5.61 -12.59
N SER A 141 5.17 5.58 -12.13
CA SER A 141 6.24 4.70 -12.62
C SER A 141 6.61 3.72 -11.52
N MET A 142 5.93 2.58 -11.52
CA MET A 142 6.09 1.55 -10.50
C MET A 142 7.40 0.78 -10.74
N ALA A 143 8.20 0.65 -9.70
CA ALA A 143 9.38 -0.20 -9.67
C ALA A 143 8.94 -1.67 -9.64
N SER A 144 9.60 -2.52 -10.41
CA SER A 144 9.22 -3.93 -10.50
C SER A 144 10.45 -4.80 -10.74
N SER A 145 10.46 -5.98 -10.12
CA SER A 145 11.42 -7.05 -10.34
C SER A 145 10.90 -8.13 -11.30
N ILE A 146 9.66 -8.00 -11.78
CA ILE A 146 8.97 -9.01 -12.58
C ILE A 146 9.17 -8.70 -14.07
N GLU A 147 9.85 -9.59 -14.78
CA GLU A 147 10.02 -9.49 -16.23
C GLU A 147 8.71 -9.78 -16.98
N ASP A 148 8.56 -9.23 -18.18
CA ASP A 148 7.49 -9.67 -19.07
C ASP A 148 7.80 -11.10 -19.56
N GLY A 149 6.78 -11.96 -19.61
CA GLY A 149 6.90 -13.28 -20.22
C GLY A 149 6.82 -13.21 -21.75
N GLU A 150 6.24 -14.23 -22.39
CA GLU A 150 5.96 -14.19 -23.83
C GLU A 150 5.07 -13.02 -24.26
N LYS A 151 4.29 -12.48 -23.32
CA LYS A 151 3.40 -11.34 -23.51
C LYS A 151 3.58 -10.32 -22.40
N PRO A 152 3.41 -9.01 -22.71
CA PRO A 152 3.40 -7.97 -21.68
C PRO A 152 2.18 -8.07 -20.76
N TYR A 153 2.28 -7.42 -19.61
CA TYR A 153 1.17 -7.29 -18.67
C TYR A 153 0.11 -6.30 -19.18
N ASN A 154 -1.13 -6.57 -18.81
CA ASN A 154 -2.26 -5.68 -19.01
C ASN A 154 -2.40 -4.74 -17.81
N PHE A 155 -2.82 -3.51 -18.02
CA PHE A 155 -3.12 -2.55 -16.99
C PHE A 155 -4.64 -2.45 -16.81
N TYR A 156 -5.07 -2.57 -15.56
CA TYR A 156 -6.47 -2.53 -15.17
C TYR A 156 -6.74 -1.45 -14.12
N GLN A 157 -7.98 -0.98 -14.10
CA GLN A 157 -8.54 -0.20 -13.00
C GLN A 157 -9.72 -0.95 -12.40
N PHE A 158 -9.77 -1.05 -11.08
CA PHE A 158 -10.93 -1.65 -10.40
C PHE A 158 -12.07 -0.65 -10.35
N ASP A 159 -13.23 -1.03 -10.88
CA ASP A 159 -14.46 -0.26 -10.74
C ASP A 159 -15.23 -0.77 -9.51
N THR A 160 -15.19 0.01 -8.44
CA THR A 160 -15.90 -0.31 -7.20
C THR A 160 -17.41 -0.29 -7.37
N ILE A 161 -17.98 0.27 -8.43
CA ILE A 161 -19.43 0.25 -8.66
C ILE A 161 -19.88 -1.12 -9.19
N SER A 162 -19.15 -1.65 -10.18
CA SER A 162 -19.46 -2.97 -10.76
C SER A 162 -18.79 -4.13 -10.00
N GLY A 163 -17.72 -3.86 -9.26
CA GLY A 163 -16.88 -4.88 -8.65
C GLY A 163 -15.98 -5.59 -9.66
N GLU A 164 -15.70 -4.97 -10.81
CA GLU A 164 -14.98 -5.57 -11.93
C GLU A 164 -13.70 -4.78 -12.28
N TRP A 165 -12.66 -5.50 -12.70
CA TRP A 165 -11.45 -4.91 -13.28
C TRP A 165 -11.68 -4.50 -14.73
N LYS A 166 -11.52 -3.21 -15.02
CA LYS A 166 -11.62 -2.64 -16.37
C LYS A 166 -10.25 -2.59 -17.02
N TYR A 167 -10.12 -3.28 -18.15
CA TYR A 167 -8.94 -3.21 -19.00
C TYR A 167 -8.71 -1.79 -19.53
N ILE A 168 -7.48 -1.30 -19.46
CA ILE A 168 -7.05 -0.02 -20.02
C ILE A 168 -6.13 -0.25 -21.21
N VAL A 169 -5.00 -0.92 -21.01
CA VAL A 169 -3.96 -1.09 -22.04
C VAL A 169 -3.08 -2.31 -21.76
N THR A 170 -2.35 -2.79 -22.76
CA THR A 170 -1.25 -3.75 -22.61
C THR A 170 0.05 -3.04 -22.91
N LYS A 171 1.03 -3.09 -22.01
CA LYS A 171 2.30 -2.38 -22.20
C LYS A 171 3.44 -3.13 -21.53
N SER A 172 4.60 -3.14 -22.20
CA SER A 172 5.81 -3.76 -21.67
C SER A 172 6.45 -2.94 -20.57
N ALA A 173 7.13 -3.65 -19.67
CA ALA A 173 8.03 -3.04 -18.72
C ALA A 173 9.23 -2.42 -19.45
N GLU A 174 9.68 -1.28 -18.95
CA GLU A 174 10.84 -0.56 -19.44
C GLU A 174 12.01 -0.81 -18.48
N PRO A 175 13.26 -0.95 -18.97
CA PRO A 175 14.42 -0.98 -18.08
C PRO A 175 14.46 0.26 -17.20
N ALA A 176 14.71 0.08 -15.90
CA ALA A 176 14.98 1.20 -15.01
C ALA A 176 16.23 1.93 -15.52
N ALA A 177 16.10 3.23 -15.80
CA ALA A 177 17.25 4.04 -16.15
C ALA A 177 18.29 3.91 -15.01
N PRO A 178 19.59 3.69 -15.33
CA PRO A 178 20.62 3.69 -14.30
C PRO A 178 20.55 5.03 -13.57
N LYS A 179 20.41 5.00 -12.23
CA LYS A 179 20.37 6.21 -11.41
C LYS A 179 21.56 7.10 -11.83
N PRO A 180 21.30 8.33 -12.32
CA PRO A 180 22.39 9.29 -12.52
C PRO A 180 23.12 9.44 -11.20
N ALA A 181 24.45 9.30 -11.21
CA ALA A 181 25.28 9.64 -10.07
C ALA A 181 25.09 11.14 -9.79
N ASP A 182 24.47 11.45 -8.64
CA ASP A 182 24.35 12.75 -8.00
C ASP A 182 24.15 13.98 -8.93
N THR A 183 22.91 14.47 -9.04
CA THR A 183 22.45 15.88 -9.29
C THR A 183 20.96 15.79 -9.67
N VAL A 184 20.01 16.52 -9.06
CA VAL A 184 19.76 17.97 -9.10
C VAL A 184 18.72 18.34 -8.01
N ALA A 185 18.79 19.60 -7.59
CA ALA A 185 18.03 20.33 -6.57
C ALA A 185 16.49 20.16 -6.56
N ILE A 186 15.92 20.30 -5.35
CA ILE A 186 14.49 20.60 -5.13
C ILE A 186 14.38 21.82 -4.20
N ASP A 187 13.77 22.87 -4.76
CA ASP A 187 13.25 24.10 -4.17
C ASP A 187 11.90 23.75 -3.49
N GLY A 188 11.63 23.99 -2.20
CA GLY A 188 11.42 25.30 -1.58
C GLY A 188 10.00 25.37 -0.97
N ASP A 189 9.97 25.45 0.37
CA ASP A 189 8.92 26.03 1.25
C ASP A 189 7.93 25.11 2.01
N ALA A 190 8.22 24.90 3.31
CA ALA A 190 7.21 24.66 4.34
C ALA A 190 7.56 25.43 5.64
N LYS A 191 6.64 26.27 6.13
CA LYS A 191 6.77 27.08 7.36
C LYS A 191 6.44 26.27 8.63
N VAL A 192 7.17 26.55 9.71
CA VAL A 192 7.08 25.90 11.04
C VAL A 192 6.43 26.82 12.10
N ILE A 193 5.61 26.23 12.98
CA ILE A 193 5.05 26.82 14.22
C ILE A 193 5.88 26.33 15.44
N LYS A 194 6.12 27.20 16.43
CA LYS A 194 6.98 27.03 17.63
C LYS A 194 6.28 26.35 18.80
N TYR A 195 6.98 25.50 19.60
CA TYR A 195 6.80 25.39 21.08
C TYR A 195 8.06 24.92 21.86
N LYS A 196 8.26 25.58 23.02
CA LYS A 196 8.99 25.35 24.30
C LYS A 196 10.04 24.22 24.51
N THR A 197 11.22 24.65 24.96
CA THR A 197 12.35 23.87 25.50
C THR A 197 12.06 23.27 26.90
N VAL A 198 12.48 22.01 27.13
CA VAL A 198 12.62 21.41 28.47
C VAL A 198 14.06 20.93 28.66
N LYS A 199 14.72 21.42 29.72
CA LYS A 199 16.01 20.93 30.22
C LYS A 199 15.75 19.95 31.37
N THR A 200 16.45 18.80 31.42
CA THR A 200 17.20 18.38 32.63
C THR A 200 18.11 17.13 32.43
N VAL A 201 19.41 17.35 32.71
CA VAL A 201 20.49 16.50 33.29
C VAL A 201 20.98 15.23 32.58
N SER A 202 21.90 15.39 31.62
CA SER A 202 23.35 15.08 31.74
C SER A 202 24.06 15.28 30.39
N ASP A 203 23.27 15.38 29.32
CA ASP A 203 23.69 15.72 27.98
C ASP A 203 22.79 16.85 27.44
N PHE A 204 23.36 17.74 26.63
CA PHE A 204 22.57 18.74 25.90
C PHE A 204 21.74 18.05 24.82
N VAL A 205 20.42 18.07 25.01
CA VAL A 205 19.42 17.56 24.07
C VAL A 205 18.53 18.73 23.67
N PHE A 206 18.16 18.79 22.39
CA PHE A 206 17.44 19.90 21.81
C PHE A 206 16.41 19.42 20.79
N ASP A 207 15.36 20.21 20.61
CA ASP A 207 14.34 19.99 19.61
C ASP A 207 14.58 20.92 18.41
N ILE A 208 14.56 20.35 17.21
CA ILE A 208 14.53 21.09 15.94
C ILE A 208 13.52 20.39 15.05
N ASN A 209 12.59 21.17 14.51
CA ASN A 209 11.60 20.71 13.55
C ASN A 209 12.26 20.42 12.19
N VAL A 210 12.65 19.17 12.00
CA VAL A 210 13.06 18.58 10.73
C VAL A 210 12.05 17.49 10.36
N ASN A 211 11.85 17.26 9.07
CA ASN A 211 11.00 16.15 8.63
C ASN A 211 11.73 14.82 8.80
N TYR A 212 11.71 14.27 10.01
CA TYR A 212 12.29 12.98 10.34
C TYR A 212 11.30 11.81 10.13
N GLN A 213 10.02 12.10 9.84
CA GLN A 213 8.99 11.10 9.55
C GLN A 213 9.27 10.32 8.25
N VAL A 214 10.15 10.86 7.40
CA VAL A 214 10.70 10.15 6.22
C VAL A 214 11.62 8.98 6.58
N PHE A 215 11.99 8.83 7.86
CA PHE A 215 12.82 7.74 8.36
C PHE A 215 11.94 6.79 9.19
N PRO A 216 11.47 5.67 8.60
CA PRO A 216 10.61 4.70 9.28
C PRO A 216 11.20 4.21 10.61
N GLU A 217 12.52 4.15 10.72
CA GLU A 217 13.22 3.74 11.93
C GLU A 217 13.06 4.67 13.14
N LEU A 218 12.66 5.92 12.90
CA LEU A 218 12.44 6.91 13.95
C LEU A 218 10.97 6.94 14.40
N ALA A 219 10.06 6.29 13.66
CA ALA A 219 8.64 6.26 13.97
C ALA A 219 8.33 5.61 15.32
N GLY A 220 9.15 4.65 15.77
CA GLY A 220 8.98 3.95 17.05
C GLY A 220 9.47 4.72 18.29
N LEU A 221 10.09 5.89 18.13
CA LEU A 221 10.70 6.65 19.23
C LEU A 221 9.78 7.72 19.85
N GLY A 222 8.55 7.86 19.36
CA GLY A 222 7.63 8.93 19.79
C GLY A 222 8.14 10.32 19.39
N ASP A 223 7.99 11.32 20.27
CA ASP A 223 8.58 12.64 20.06
C ASP A 223 10.12 12.54 20.07
N VAL A 224 10.74 12.67 18.89
CA VAL A 224 12.19 12.57 18.73
C VAL A 224 12.86 13.89 19.10
N MET A 225 13.79 13.79 20.05
CA MET A 225 14.72 14.85 20.43
C MET A 225 16.11 14.57 19.87
N TRP A 226 16.95 15.61 19.71
CA TRP A 226 18.28 15.48 19.13
C TRP A 226 19.37 15.70 20.15
N LYS A 227 20.36 14.81 20.15
CA LYS A 227 21.61 14.96 20.91
C LYS A 227 22.78 15.09 19.94
N PHE A 228 23.72 16.00 20.22
CA PHE A 228 24.95 16.09 19.43
C PHE A 228 25.70 14.75 19.46
N SER A 229 26.11 14.24 18.30
CA SER A 229 26.75 12.91 18.19
C SER A 229 28.17 12.87 18.76
N GLY A 230 28.76 14.03 19.09
CA GLY A 230 30.17 14.15 19.45
C GLY A 230 31.13 14.22 18.25
N ASN A 231 30.60 14.21 17.02
CA ASN A 231 31.38 14.30 15.80
C ASN A 231 31.97 15.71 15.62
N LYS A 232 33.26 15.85 15.97
CA LYS A 232 34.01 17.12 15.94
C LYS A 232 34.15 17.77 14.55
N LYS A 233 33.76 17.08 13.48
CA LYS A 233 33.68 17.65 12.12
C LYS A 233 32.57 18.69 12.01
N TYR A 234 31.54 18.57 12.84
CA TYR A 234 30.35 19.42 12.78
C TYR A 234 30.25 20.31 14.02
N ALA A 235 29.49 21.40 13.88
CA ALA A 235 29.33 22.37 14.94
C ALA A 235 28.48 21.80 16.09
N ASP A 236 28.92 22.07 17.31
CA ASP A 236 28.32 21.61 18.55
C ASP A 236 27.15 22.54 18.93
N PRO A 237 25.88 22.08 18.85
CA PRO A 237 24.70 22.89 19.13
C PRO A 237 24.68 23.48 20.54
N GLU A 238 25.34 22.83 21.51
CA GLU A 238 25.44 23.36 22.87
C GLU A 238 26.25 24.67 22.91
N LYS A 239 27.27 24.78 22.06
CA LYS A 239 28.14 25.98 21.97
C LYS A 239 27.59 27.04 21.03
N GLU A 240 26.73 26.64 20.10
CA GLU A 240 26.15 27.48 19.07
C GLU A 240 24.70 27.88 19.41
N GLN A 241 24.46 28.38 20.62
CA GLN A 241 23.09 28.66 21.12
C GLN A 241 22.28 29.65 20.26
N TRP A 242 22.95 30.49 19.47
CA TRP A 242 22.29 31.45 18.56
C TRP A 242 21.36 30.78 17.54
N ILE A 243 21.55 29.48 17.27
CA ILE A 243 20.70 28.71 16.34
C ILE A 243 19.27 28.59 16.86
N PHE A 244 19.05 28.65 18.18
CA PHE A 244 17.72 28.52 18.79
C PHE A 244 16.97 29.87 18.85
N ASP A 245 17.70 30.97 18.73
CA ASP A 245 17.13 32.33 18.69
C ASP A 245 16.70 32.73 17.27
N LYS A 246 17.09 31.95 16.25
CA LYS A 246 16.80 32.21 14.84
C LYS A 246 15.70 31.32 14.29
N SER A 247 15.03 31.81 13.24
CA SER A 247 14.08 31.04 12.45
C SER A 247 14.76 30.51 11.20
N TRP A 248 14.55 29.22 10.93
CA TRP A 248 15.18 28.49 9.84
C TRP A 248 14.14 28.13 8.77
N PRO A 249 14.10 28.83 7.63
CA PRO A 249 13.14 28.55 6.56
C PRO A 249 13.43 27.22 5.85
N VAL A 250 14.68 26.76 5.89
CA VAL A 250 15.09 25.48 5.32
C VAL A 250 15.70 24.63 6.42
N THR A 251 15.04 23.51 6.72
CA THR A 251 15.56 22.47 7.60
C THR A 251 15.63 21.17 6.82
N LYS A 252 16.81 20.55 6.82
CA LYS A 252 17.06 19.26 6.17
C LYS A 252 17.67 18.32 7.19
N ILE A 253 17.31 17.05 7.09
CA ILE A 253 17.95 15.98 7.82
C ILE A 253 18.33 14.89 6.82
N ASP A 254 19.59 14.45 6.88
CA ASP A 254 20.12 13.37 6.06
C ASP A 254 20.79 12.33 6.97
N LYS A 255 20.84 11.06 6.55
CA LYS A 255 21.67 10.06 7.23
C LYS A 255 23.16 10.39 7.05
N ASP A 256 23.95 10.27 8.11
CA ASP A 256 25.41 10.32 7.98
C ASP A 256 25.89 9.00 7.35
N LYS A 257 26.19 9.03 6.05
CA LYS A 257 26.70 7.87 5.28
C LYS A 257 27.96 7.25 5.89
N SER A 258 28.73 8.00 6.69
CA SER A 258 29.97 7.52 7.31
C SER A 258 29.76 6.96 8.72
N ASN A 259 28.66 7.28 9.39
CA ASN A 259 28.42 6.91 10.78
C ASN A 259 26.97 6.44 10.98
N PRO A 260 26.71 5.12 10.94
CA PRO A 260 25.36 4.56 11.12
C PRO A 260 24.69 5.04 12.42
N GLY A 261 23.40 5.37 12.36
CA GLY A 261 22.63 5.90 13.49
C GLY A 261 22.83 7.39 13.79
N GLN A 262 23.75 8.07 13.07
CA GLN A 262 23.89 9.52 13.12
C GLN A 262 23.18 10.18 11.94
N TYR A 263 22.67 11.37 12.18
CA TYR A 263 21.99 12.19 11.19
C TYR A 263 22.70 13.55 11.09
N ILE A 264 22.70 14.12 9.90
CA ILE A 264 23.20 15.46 9.64
C ILE A 264 22.00 16.38 9.50
N ILE A 265 21.84 17.28 10.46
CA ILE A 265 20.85 18.35 10.38
C ILE A 265 21.52 19.55 9.73
N VAL A 266 20.86 20.10 8.71
CA VAL A 266 21.26 21.32 8.02
C VAL A 266 20.13 22.35 8.16
N LEU A 267 20.47 23.50 8.72
CA LEU A 267 19.59 24.65 8.85
C LEU A 267 20.13 25.77 7.95
N ARG A 268 19.28 26.37 7.12
CA ARG A 268 19.68 27.50 6.26
C ARG A 268 18.67 28.64 6.36
N SER A 269 19.21 29.85 6.42
CA SER A 269 18.50 31.12 6.25
C SER A 269 19.14 31.90 5.10
N ALA A 270 18.64 33.09 4.79
CA ALA A 270 19.23 33.95 3.75
C ALA A 270 20.68 34.39 4.06
N SER A 271 21.04 34.48 5.34
CA SER A 271 22.33 35.00 5.81
C SER A 271 23.21 33.97 6.50
N ASP A 272 22.63 32.88 7.00
CA ASP A 272 23.32 31.95 7.88
C ASP A 272 23.07 30.49 7.46
N THR A 273 24.03 29.63 7.76
CA THR A 273 23.89 28.18 7.64
C THR A 273 24.48 27.54 8.88
N PHE A 274 23.79 26.53 9.40
CA PHE A 274 24.25 25.71 10.50
C PHE A 274 24.11 24.24 10.13
N THR A 275 25.18 23.47 10.34
CA THR A 275 25.19 22.03 10.08
C THR A 275 25.75 21.31 11.30
N THR A 276 24.99 20.37 11.82
CA THR A 276 25.38 19.57 12.98
C THR A 276 25.13 18.09 12.76
N SER A 277 25.85 17.25 13.50
CA SER A 277 25.64 15.80 13.52
C SER A 277 24.97 15.40 14.83
N VAL A 278 23.91 14.63 14.73
CA VAL A 278 23.03 14.30 15.86
C VAL A 278 22.69 12.82 15.90
N VAL A 279 22.22 12.38 17.06
CA VAL A 279 21.57 11.10 17.28
C VAL A 279 20.16 11.36 17.84
N PRO A 280 19.16 10.54 17.46
CA PRO A 280 17.79 10.66 17.98
C PRO A 280 17.71 10.12 19.41
N VAL A 281 16.89 10.77 20.25
CA VAL A 281 16.62 10.41 21.64
C VAL A 281 15.10 10.50 21.86
N SER A 282 14.49 9.52 22.51
CA SER A 282 13.04 9.56 22.84
C SER A 282 12.76 10.54 23.98
N ASN A 283 11.58 11.17 23.95
CA ASN A 283 11.07 12.06 25.01
C ASN A 283 10.57 11.29 26.27
N GLU A 284 10.49 9.95 26.23
CA GLU A 284 10.14 9.17 27.42
C GLU A 284 11.36 9.06 28.36
N ILE A 285 11.16 9.42 29.64
CA ILE A 285 12.18 9.30 30.69
C ILE A 285 12.48 7.81 30.90
N VAL A 286 13.43 7.29 30.15
CA VAL A 286 13.94 5.93 30.26
C VAL A 286 15.39 6.03 30.71
N SER A 287 15.75 5.22 31.70
CA SER A 287 17.10 5.21 32.26
C SER A 287 18.14 4.92 31.17
N GLY A 288 19.31 5.58 31.21
CA GLY A 288 20.26 5.60 30.09
C GLY A 288 20.77 4.23 29.58
N ASN A 289 20.62 3.14 30.34
CA ASN A 289 21.02 1.80 29.91
C ASN A 289 19.94 1.09 29.05
N GLU A 290 18.67 1.37 29.27
CA GLU A 290 17.56 0.83 28.46
C GLU A 290 17.47 1.55 27.09
N VAL A 291 17.81 2.85 27.06
CA VAL A 291 17.93 3.63 25.82
C VAL A 291 19.04 3.09 24.92
N ILE A 292 20.21 2.71 25.46
CA ILE A 292 21.30 2.13 24.64
C ILE A 292 20.88 0.78 24.05
N ALA A 293 20.14 -0.04 24.78
CA ALA A 293 19.64 -1.32 24.29
C ALA A 293 18.56 -1.15 23.21
N GLN A 294 17.62 -0.22 23.39
CA GLN A 294 16.64 0.15 22.37
C GLN A 294 17.29 0.78 21.14
N VAL A 295 18.26 1.68 21.31
CA VAL A 295 19.00 2.29 20.19
C VAL A 295 19.81 1.23 19.44
N SER A 296 20.44 0.29 20.14
CA SER A 296 21.19 -0.81 19.49
C SER A 296 20.27 -1.74 18.70
N LYS A 297 19.09 -2.05 19.25
CA LYS A 297 18.04 -2.84 18.57
C LYS A 297 17.44 -2.10 17.38
N SER A 298 17.21 -0.78 17.51
CA SER A 298 16.74 0.06 16.40
C SER A 298 17.82 0.22 15.31
N VAL A 299 19.10 0.32 15.66
CA VAL A 299 20.23 0.36 14.70
C VAL A 299 20.38 -0.96 13.96
N GLU A 300 20.20 -2.09 14.65
CA GLU A 300 20.18 -3.41 14.01
C GLU A 300 18.99 -3.54 13.06
N ASN A 301 17.79 -3.11 13.48
CA ASN A 301 16.61 -3.07 12.62
C ASN A 301 16.78 -2.12 11.43
N ILE A 302 17.42 -0.94 11.61
CA ILE A 302 17.76 -0.01 10.52
C ILE A 302 18.66 -0.69 9.51
N LYS A 303 19.70 -1.40 9.96
CA LYS A 303 20.62 -2.09 9.07
C LYS A 303 19.89 -3.19 8.27
N VAL A 304 18.95 -3.90 8.90
CA VAL A 304 18.09 -4.88 8.22
C VAL A 304 17.21 -4.20 7.18
N ILE A 305 16.52 -3.12 7.54
CA ILE A 305 15.64 -2.34 6.65
C ILE A 305 16.45 -1.73 5.47
N GLU A 306 17.62 -1.16 5.72
CA GLU A 306 18.49 -0.60 4.67
C GLU A 306 19.04 -1.67 3.74
N THR A 307 19.38 -2.84 4.29
CA THR A 307 19.81 -4.00 3.48
C THR A 307 18.66 -4.50 2.63
N GLU A 308 17.45 -4.55 3.18
CA GLU A 308 16.24 -5.01 2.50
C GLU A 308 15.80 -4.01 1.42
N ILE A 309 15.76 -2.71 1.71
CA ILE A 309 15.53 -1.66 0.70
C ILE A 309 16.62 -1.71 -0.37
N GLY A 310 17.90 -1.88 0.01
CA GLY A 310 19.00 -2.02 -0.94
C GLY A 310 18.86 -3.24 -1.85
N ARG A 311 18.42 -4.37 -1.31
CA ARG A 311 18.11 -5.60 -2.04
C ARG A 311 16.93 -5.37 -2.99
N GLN A 312 15.82 -4.83 -2.51
CA GLN A 312 14.64 -4.52 -3.32
C GLN A 312 14.97 -3.55 -4.45
N LEU A 313 15.73 -2.49 -4.20
CA LEU A 313 16.17 -1.56 -5.23
C LEU A 313 17.11 -2.20 -6.26
N ALA A 314 17.93 -3.17 -5.85
CA ALA A 314 18.80 -3.93 -6.76
C ALA A 314 18.01 -4.92 -7.63
N GLU A 315 16.92 -5.48 -7.09
CA GLU A 315 16.01 -6.39 -7.79
C GLU A 315 15.03 -5.66 -8.71
N ASN A 316 14.64 -4.45 -8.34
CA ASN A 316 13.71 -3.59 -9.09
C ASN A 316 14.39 -2.92 -10.31
N THR A 317 14.77 -3.76 -11.26
CA THR A 317 15.46 -3.35 -12.49
C THR A 317 14.52 -2.87 -13.60
N LEU A 318 13.20 -2.94 -13.39
CA LEU A 318 12.19 -2.59 -14.37
C LEU A 318 11.24 -1.49 -13.87
N ARG A 319 10.59 -0.83 -14.83
CA ARG A 319 9.61 0.23 -14.65
C ARG A 319 8.34 -0.08 -15.40
N ARG A 320 7.22 0.00 -14.70
CA ARG A 320 5.87 -0.08 -15.27
C ARG A 320 5.19 1.26 -15.11
N THR A 321 5.17 2.02 -16.21
CA THR A 321 4.75 3.43 -16.22
C THR A 321 3.39 3.61 -16.88
N MET A 322 2.46 4.25 -16.16
CA MET A 322 1.13 4.65 -16.65
C MET A 322 0.78 6.09 -16.31
N GLU A 323 -0.01 6.69 -17.20
CA GLU A 323 -0.72 7.94 -16.96
C GLU A 323 -2.14 7.64 -16.50
N LEU A 324 -2.47 8.06 -15.28
CA LEU A 324 -3.76 7.85 -14.64
C LEU A 324 -4.65 9.06 -14.85
N SER A 325 -5.87 8.82 -15.33
CA SER A 325 -6.91 9.86 -15.47
C SER A 325 -7.86 9.93 -14.28
N SER A 326 -7.67 9.08 -13.27
CA SER A 326 -8.45 9.08 -12.02
C SER A 326 -7.63 8.47 -10.88
N PHE A 327 -8.10 8.63 -9.64
CA PHE A 327 -7.59 7.92 -8.48
C PHE A 327 -8.36 6.60 -8.25
N GLY A 328 -7.81 5.70 -7.45
CA GLY A 328 -8.42 4.41 -7.14
C GLY A 328 -7.41 3.27 -7.08
N PHE A 329 -7.88 2.07 -7.45
CA PHE A 329 -7.10 0.83 -7.43
C PHE A 329 -6.71 0.44 -8.85
N TYR A 330 -5.44 0.11 -9.02
CA TYR A 330 -4.84 -0.22 -10.29
C TYR A 330 -4.00 -1.47 -10.17
N ASN A 331 -3.88 -2.22 -11.27
CA ASN A 331 -3.06 -3.41 -11.27
C ASN A 331 -2.47 -3.68 -12.66
N TRP A 332 -1.22 -4.13 -12.68
CA TRP A 332 -0.57 -4.74 -13.83
C TRP A 332 -0.71 -6.26 -13.74
N ASP A 333 -1.54 -6.86 -14.58
CA ASP A 333 -1.84 -8.29 -14.49
C ASP A 333 -1.72 -9.02 -15.81
N PHE A 334 -1.44 -10.31 -15.68
CA PHE A 334 -1.75 -11.29 -16.72
C PHE A 334 -3.05 -12.02 -16.36
N ILE A 335 -3.94 -12.22 -17.34
CA ILE A 335 -5.09 -13.10 -17.14
C ILE A 335 -4.59 -14.53 -17.21
N HIS A 336 -4.46 -15.18 -16.06
CA HIS A 336 -4.11 -16.58 -16.00
C HIS A 336 -5.38 -17.43 -16.16
N ARG A 337 -5.34 -18.39 -17.10
CA ARG A 337 -6.42 -19.35 -17.31
C ARG A 337 -6.02 -20.70 -16.73
N LEU A 338 -6.81 -21.21 -15.80
CA LEU A 338 -6.64 -22.57 -15.29
C LEU A 338 -6.80 -23.59 -16.42
N ILE A 339 -5.71 -24.25 -16.80
CA ILE A 339 -5.71 -25.34 -17.77
C ILE A 339 -6.35 -26.58 -17.11
N ASN A 340 -7.12 -27.38 -17.86
CA ASN A 340 -7.81 -28.57 -17.35
C ASN A 340 -8.71 -28.32 -16.12
N ARG A 341 -9.25 -27.11 -15.98
CA ARG A 341 -10.06 -26.67 -14.84
C ARG A 341 -11.24 -27.61 -14.52
N LYS A 342 -11.40 -27.94 -13.24
CA LYS A 342 -12.61 -28.52 -12.65
C LYS A 342 -13.20 -27.57 -11.61
N ILE A 343 -14.51 -27.62 -11.41
CA ILE A 343 -15.19 -26.96 -10.29
C ILE A 343 -15.49 -28.00 -9.23
N LYS A 344 -15.00 -27.78 -8.00
CA LYS A 344 -15.18 -28.70 -6.87
C LYS A 344 -16.04 -28.09 -5.80
N LYS A 345 -17.03 -28.86 -5.33
CA LYS A 345 -17.78 -28.56 -4.11
C LYS A 345 -16.92 -28.98 -2.92
N ILE A 346 -16.68 -28.06 -2.00
CA ILE A 346 -15.87 -28.33 -0.81
C ILE A 346 -16.61 -27.95 0.47
N ARG A 347 -16.24 -28.61 1.57
CA ARG A 347 -16.57 -28.19 2.93
C ARG A 347 -15.27 -27.96 3.69
N LEU A 348 -15.14 -26.80 4.32
CA LEU A 348 -13.96 -26.48 5.13
C LEU A 348 -14.21 -26.96 6.55
N MET A 349 -13.29 -27.77 7.07
CA MET A 349 -13.37 -28.38 8.40
C MET A 349 -12.22 -27.88 9.27
N ALA A 350 -12.49 -27.52 10.52
CA ALA A 350 -11.50 -27.20 11.54
C ALA A 350 -11.91 -27.85 12.87
N ASP A 351 -10.97 -28.50 13.54
CA ASP A 351 -11.18 -29.17 14.84
C ASP A 351 -12.39 -30.12 14.87
N GLY A 352 -12.65 -30.83 13.77
CA GLY A 352 -13.75 -31.79 13.64
C GLY A 352 -15.14 -31.15 13.40
N SER A 353 -15.21 -29.85 13.17
CA SER A 353 -16.44 -29.10 12.86
C SER A 353 -16.28 -28.27 11.59
N GLU A 354 -17.39 -27.75 11.03
CA GLU A 354 -17.30 -26.82 9.89
C GLU A 354 -16.61 -25.53 10.32
N LEU A 355 -15.71 -25.01 9.48
CA LEU A 355 -14.98 -23.78 9.73
C LEU A 355 -15.99 -22.64 10.01
N PRO A 356 -15.83 -21.83 11.06
CA PRO A 356 -16.80 -20.77 11.39
C PRO A 356 -16.89 -19.66 10.32
N SER A 357 -18.09 -19.13 10.02
CA SER A 357 -18.34 -18.20 8.89
C SER A 357 -17.63 -16.86 8.93
N GLN A 358 -17.12 -16.45 10.10
CA GLN A 358 -16.33 -15.23 10.27
C GLN A 358 -14.93 -15.32 9.63
N TYR A 359 -14.42 -16.53 9.35
CA TYR A 359 -13.14 -16.69 8.67
C TYR A 359 -13.30 -16.34 7.18
N ARG A 360 -12.48 -15.38 6.73
CA ARG A 360 -12.26 -15.13 5.29
C ARG A 360 -11.27 -16.17 4.77
N VAL A 361 -11.57 -16.73 3.61
CA VAL A 361 -10.81 -17.87 3.08
C VAL A 361 -10.30 -17.55 1.69
N TYR A 362 -9.07 -17.93 1.41
CA TYR A 362 -8.35 -17.59 0.18
C TYR A 362 -7.72 -18.84 -0.41
N GLN A 363 -7.87 -19.02 -1.72
CA GLN A 363 -7.06 -19.92 -2.53
C GLN A 363 -5.82 -19.14 -3.00
N VAL A 364 -4.64 -19.57 -2.58
CA VAL A 364 -3.36 -18.92 -2.86
C VAL A 364 -2.54 -19.83 -3.77
N PHE A 365 -2.27 -19.40 -5.01
CA PHE A 365 -1.54 -20.20 -5.99
C PHE A 365 -0.04 -20.11 -5.72
N VAL A 366 0.62 -21.20 -5.34
CA VAL A 366 1.97 -21.16 -4.75
C VAL A 366 3.06 -20.67 -5.70
N ASP A 367 2.89 -20.87 -7.00
CA ASP A 367 3.87 -20.50 -8.04
C ASP A 367 3.56 -19.16 -8.72
N GLU A 368 2.47 -18.49 -8.32
CA GLU A 368 1.96 -17.29 -8.97
C GLU A 368 1.58 -16.23 -7.96
N ASN A 369 1.83 -14.96 -8.28
CA ASN A 369 1.35 -13.85 -7.47
C ASN A 369 -0.17 -13.62 -7.69
N ALA A 370 -0.97 -14.62 -7.34
CA ALA A 370 -2.39 -14.72 -7.60
C ALA A 370 -3.11 -15.31 -6.39
N VAL A 371 -4.27 -14.73 -6.09
CA VAL A 371 -5.12 -15.11 -4.96
C VAL A 371 -6.58 -15.05 -5.39
N LEU A 372 -7.39 -16.00 -4.93
CA LEU A 372 -8.85 -15.95 -5.07
C LEU A 372 -9.51 -16.03 -3.70
N GLU A 373 -10.35 -15.04 -3.39
CA GLU A 373 -11.19 -15.12 -2.20
C GLU A 373 -12.35 -16.12 -2.41
N PHE A 374 -12.48 -17.05 -1.48
CA PHE A 374 -13.50 -18.09 -1.47
C PHE A 374 -14.75 -17.60 -0.73
N TYR A 375 -15.78 -17.23 -1.49
CA TYR A 375 -17.05 -16.78 -0.94
C TYR A 375 -17.90 -17.93 -0.41
N ARG A 376 -17.89 -18.09 0.91
CA ARG A 376 -18.59 -19.19 1.61
C ARG A 376 -20.10 -19.05 1.70
N ASN A 377 -20.64 -17.83 1.63
CA ASN A 377 -22.08 -17.56 1.76
C ASN A 377 -22.90 -17.95 0.51
N ARG A 378 -22.31 -18.70 -0.43
CA ARG A 378 -23.03 -19.29 -1.56
C ARG A 378 -23.80 -20.53 -1.07
N LYS A 379 -25.01 -20.73 -1.61
CA LYS A 379 -25.83 -21.93 -1.34
C LYS A 379 -25.06 -23.24 -1.57
N GLU A 380 -24.10 -23.23 -2.48
CA GLU A 380 -23.16 -24.32 -2.73
C GLU A 380 -21.78 -23.71 -2.99
N PRO A 381 -20.87 -23.70 -2.01
CA PRO A 381 -19.58 -23.06 -2.17
C PRO A 381 -18.66 -23.98 -2.98
N THR A 382 -18.07 -23.43 -4.04
CA THR A 382 -17.24 -24.17 -4.99
C THR A 382 -15.93 -23.45 -5.24
N ILE A 383 -14.85 -24.20 -5.45
CA ILE A 383 -13.56 -23.67 -5.89
C ILE A 383 -13.18 -24.20 -7.27
N PRO A 384 -12.46 -23.40 -8.07
CA PRO A 384 -11.80 -23.91 -9.25
C PRO A 384 -10.50 -24.64 -8.87
N VAL A 385 -10.23 -25.78 -9.49
CA VAL A 385 -8.99 -26.56 -9.31
C VAL A 385 -8.41 -26.97 -10.67
N SER A 386 -7.09 -27.14 -10.74
CA SER A 386 -6.35 -27.51 -11.95
C SER A 386 -5.32 -28.60 -11.61
N SER A 387 -4.96 -29.44 -12.58
CA SER A 387 -3.84 -30.38 -12.44
C SER A 387 -2.46 -29.73 -12.61
N GLU A 388 -2.42 -28.51 -13.16
CA GLU A 388 -1.19 -27.83 -13.56
C GLU A 388 -0.83 -26.68 -12.60
N GLN A 389 -1.70 -26.38 -11.65
CA GLN A 389 -1.50 -25.29 -10.68
C GLN A 389 -1.80 -25.80 -9.29
N ASP A 390 -0.77 -25.77 -8.43
CA ASP A 390 -0.91 -26.07 -7.02
C ASP A 390 -1.33 -24.81 -6.24
N PHE A 391 -2.02 -25.02 -5.14
CA PHE A 391 -2.50 -23.95 -4.30
C PHE A 391 -2.63 -24.41 -2.84
N VAL A 392 -2.58 -23.43 -1.95
CA VAL A 392 -2.94 -23.61 -0.54
C VAL A 392 -4.22 -22.85 -0.24
N MET A 393 -5.00 -23.35 0.70
CA MET A 393 -6.14 -22.64 1.25
C MET A 393 -5.72 -21.98 2.56
N ILE A 394 -5.90 -20.67 2.67
CA ILE A 394 -5.65 -19.89 3.89
C ILE A 394 -6.97 -19.39 4.44
N ALA A 395 -7.22 -19.60 5.73
CA ALA A 395 -8.32 -18.96 6.44
C ALA A 395 -7.78 -17.97 7.46
N ILE A 396 -8.36 -16.76 7.49
CA ILE A 396 -7.98 -15.66 8.38
C ILE A 396 -9.21 -15.28 9.22
N GLY A 397 -9.06 -15.37 10.54
CA GLY A 397 -10.04 -14.91 11.53
C GLY A 397 -9.94 -13.41 11.79
N GLU A 398 -10.97 -12.82 12.41
CA GLU A 398 -11.04 -11.37 12.69
C GLU A 398 -9.93 -10.88 13.63
N ASN A 399 -9.34 -11.76 14.46
CA ASN A 399 -8.23 -11.41 15.35
C ASN A 399 -6.86 -11.84 14.78
N GLY A 400 -6.80 -12.23 13.51
CA GLY A 400 -5.58 -12.65 12.84
C GLY A 400 -5.23 -14.13 13.02
N GLU A 401 -6.12 -14.96 13.59
CA GLU A 401 -5.91 -16.40 13.65
C GLU A 401 -5.81 -16.98 12.24
N ALA A 402 -4.72 -17.70 11.95
CA ALA A 402 -4.48 -18.28 10.64
C ALA A 402 -4.65 -19.81 10.65
N MET A 403 -5.31 -20.34 9.63
CA MET A 403 -5.34 -21.78 9.35
C MET A 403 -4.96 -22.03 7.89
N ILE A 404 -4.37 -23.20 7.64
CA ILE A 404 -3.88 -23.59 6.31
C ILE A 404 -4.33 -25.01 5.95
N ALA A 405 -4.61 -25.24 4.66
CA ALA A 405 -4.70 -26.58 4.08
C ALA A 405 -3.86 -26.63 2.79
N ARG A 406 -3.00 -27.65 2.65
CA ARG A 406 -2.06 -27.82 1.52
C ARG A 406 -2.50 -28.90 0.51
N ASP A 407 -3.72 -29.41 0.61
CA ASP A 407 -4.22 -30.52 -0.23
C ASP A 407 -4.73 -30.10 -1.62
N GLY A 408 -4.17 -29.03 -2.21
CA GLY A 408 -4.66 -28.43 -3.46
C GLY A 408 -4.73 -29.42 -4.62
N ILE A 409 -3.62 -30.12 -4.91
CA ILE A 409 -3.55 -31.16 -5.95
C ILE A 409 -4.48 -32.34 -5.64
N ALA A 410 -4.56 -32.79 -4.38
CA ALA A 410 -5.40 -33.93 -4.01
C ALA A 410 -6.90 -33.67 -4.27
N LEU A 411 -7.34 -32.41 -4.22
CA LEU A 411 -8.70 -32.01 -4.59
C LEU A 411 -8.99 -32.16 -6.09
N TYR A 412 -7.98 -32.08 -6.96
CA TYR A 412 -8.16 -32.31 -8.40
C TYR A 412 -8.40 -33.78 -8.73
N ASP A 413 -7.67 -34.69 -8.07
CA ASP A 413 -7.66 -36.14 -8.36
C ASP A 413 -8.86 -36.89 -7.78
N ASN A 414 -9.46 -36.37 -6.71
CA ASN A 414 -10.70 -36.91 -6.18
C ASN A 414 -11.80 -36.88 -7.26
N GLY A 415 -12.56 -37.98 -7.41
CA GLY A 415 -13.59 -38.12 -8.46
C GLY A 415 -14.65 -37.00 -8.49
N ASN A 416 -15.42 -36.91 -9.57
CA ASN A 416 -16.35 -35.78 -9.80
C ASN A 416 -17.63 -35.78 -8.96
N ASN A 417 -17.91 -36.83 -8.19
CA ASN A 417 -19.22 -37.01 -7.56
C ASN A 417 -19.12 -37.02 -6.02
N GLY A 418 -18.93 -35.85 -5.41
CA GLY A 418 -18.96 -35.68 -3.96
C GLY A 418 -18.58 -34.26 -3.50
N VAL A 419 -18.97 -33.90 -2.28
CA VAL A 419 -18.38 -32.76 -1.56
C VAL A 419 -17.09 -33.25 -0.93
N SER A 420 -15.97 -32.58 -1.18
CA SER A 420 -14.70 -32.90 -0.55
C SER A 420 -14.55 -32.11 0.74
N ASP A 421 -14.28 -32.80 1.85
CA ASP A 421 -13.89 -32.13 3.09
C ASP A 421 -12.42 -31.70 2.98
N VAL A 422 -12.14 -30.43 3.26
CA VAL A 422 -10.80 -29.84 3.32
C VAL A 422 -10.52 -29.52 4.77
N VAL A 423 -9.51 -30.18 5.36
CA VAL A 423 -9.16 -30.00 6.76
C VAL A 423 -8.18 -28.85 6.89
N MET A 424 -8.61 -27.78 7.56
CA MET A 424 -7.82 -26.62 7.89
C MET A 424 -7.04 -26.91 9.18
N ILE A 425 -5.73 -26.70 9.14
CA ILE A 425 -4.82 -26.89 10.26
C ILE A 425 -4.50 -25.52 10.84
N ASN A 426 -4.71 -25.34 12.15
CA ASN A 426 -4.30 -24.14 12.86
C ASN A 426 -2.77 -24.02 12.85
N THR A 427 -2.25 -22.88 12.40
CA THR A 427 -0.80 -22.65 12.28
C THR A 427 -0.15 -22.30 13.61
N GLY A 428 -0.94 -21.88 14.61
CA GLY A 428 -0.44 -21.29 15.85
C GLY A 428 0.08 -19.86 15.68
N THR A 429 0.03 -19.30 14.47
CA THR A 429 0.47 -17.95 14.15
C THR A 429 -0.72 -16.98 14.18
N THR A 430 -0.55 -15.87 14.89
CA THR A 430 -1.43 -14.70 14.78
C THR A 430 -0.81 -13.73 13.78
N ILE A 431 -1.51 -13.44 12.70
CA ILE A 431 -1.04 -12.51 11.67
C ILE A 431 -1.12 -11.09 12.23
N ALA A 432 0.05 -10.47 12.44
CA ALA A 432 0.19 -9.07 12.85
C ALA A 432 0.91 -8.22 11.79
N SER A 433 1.51 -8.86 10.79
CA SER A 433 2.25 -8.25 9.70
C SER A 433 2.09 -9.04 8.39
N GLU A 434 2.51 -8.44 7.28
CA GLU A 434 2.62 -9.11 5.99
C GLU A 434 3.56 -10.33 6.03
N ASP A 435 4.69 -10.20 6.74
CA ASP A 435 5.70 -11.26 6.91
C ASP A 435 5.15 -12.49 7.65
N ASP A 436 4.26 -12.29 8.63
CA ASP A 436 3.60 -13.39 9.34
C ASP A 436 2.74 -14.21 8.36
N LEU A 437 1.98 -13.54 7.49
CA LEU A 437 1.15 -14.20 6.50
C LEU A 437 1.99 -14.88 5.40
N MET A 438 3.06 -14.24 4.94
CA MET A 438 4.03 -14.88 4.04
C MET A 438 4.63 -16.15 4.67
N SER A 439 4.97 -16.09 5.96
CA SER A 439 5.46 -17.25 6.71
C SER A 439 4.39 -18.33 6.87
N VAL A 440 3.11 -17.99 6.92
CA VAL A 440 2.03 -18.99 6.90
C VAL A 440 1.90 -19.63 5.51
N ILE A 441 1.95 -18.84 4.44
CA ILE A 441 1.79 -19.33 3.06
C ILE A 441 2.95 -20.29 2.72
N TYR A 442 4.19 -19.88 2.99
CA TYR A 442 5.40 -20.58 2.56
C TYR A 442 6.12 -21.36 3.67
N GLY A 443 5.72 -21.19 4.93
CA GLY A 443 6.37 -21.85 6.06
C GLY A 443 5.80 -23.24 6.35
N PHE A 444 6.74 -24.15 6.62
CA PHE A 444 6.58 -25.58 6.90
C PHE A 444 6.16 -26.46 5.71
#